data_AF-A0A920NBR4-F1
#
_entry.id   AF-A0A920NBR4-F1
#
_cell.length_a   1.000
_cell.length_b   1.000
_cell.length_c   1.000
_cell.angle_alpha   90.00
_cell.angle_beta   90.00
_cell.angle_gamma   90.00
#
_symmetry.space_group_name_H-M   'P 1'
#
loop_
_entity.id
_entity.type
_entity.pdbx_description
1 polymer ?
#
loop_
_entity_poly.entity_id
_entity_poly.type
_entity_poly.pdbx_seq_one_letter_code
_entity_poly.pdbx_strand_id
1 'polypeptide(L)'
;MQSNFEQNLLKIESETKSLITDLDHESALEDLRISVLGRRGSLTLLLRSISDLPGNERQSAGSSANILKSELATFFDEKLKEIVSLSE
;
A
#
# COMPACT_ATOMS: atom_id res chain seq x y z
N MET A 1 16.93 -8.14 -13.75
CA MET A 1 16.73 -6.68 -13.58
C MET A 1 15.30 -6.53 -13.09
N GLN A 2 15.07 -5.98 -11.91
CA GLN A 2 13.70 -5.69 -11.44
C GLN A 2 13.11 -4.58 -12.33
N SER A 3 11.84 -4.74 -12.71
CA SER A 3 11.14 -3.71 -13.47
C SER A 3 10.98 -2.44 -12.63
N ASN A 4 10.92 -1.27 -13.27
CA ASN A 4 10.67 0.00 -12.57
C ASN A 4 9.36 -0.06 -11.75
N PHE A 5 8.38 -0.84 -12.23
CA PHE A 5 7.14 -1.10 -11.54
C PHE A 5 7.35 -1.79 -10.19
N GLU A 6 8.08 -2.91 -10.16
CA GLU A 6 8.35 -3.66 -8.93
C GLU A 6 9.14 -2.83 -7.92
N GLN A 7 10.09 -2.02 -8.39
CA GLN A 7 10.85 -1.13 -7.50
C GLN A 7 9.93 -0.11 -6.81
N ASN A 8 9.01 0.51 -7.56
CA ASN A 8 8.03 1.43 -6.98
C ASN A 8 7.09 0.73 -6.00
N LEU A 9 6.71 -0.51 -6.29
CA LEU A 9 5.84 -1.32 -5.45
C LEU A 9 6.50 -1.64 -4.11
N LEU A 10 7.74 -2.13 -4.14
CA LEU A 10 8.55 -2.40 -2.94
C LEU A 10 8.82 -1.12 -2.14
N LYS A 11 9.04 0.00 -2.83
CA LYS A 11 9.23 1.30 -2.18
C LYS A 11 7.98 1.73 -1.41
N ILE A 12 6.81 1.68 -2.03
CA ILE A 12 5.53 2.00 -1.38
C ILE A 12 5.30 1.07 -0.20
N GLU A 13 5.52 -0.23 -0.36
CA GLU A 13 5.39 -1.21 0.72
C GLU A 13 6.28 -0.85 1.92
N SER A 14 7.58 -0.68 1.68
CA SER A 14 8.56 -0.40 2.73
C SER A 14 8.29 0.93 3.42
N GLU A 15 7.99 1.99 2.67
CA GLU A 15 7.65 3.30 3.24
C GLU A 15 6.37 3.22 4.07
N THR A 16 5.34 2.53 3.58
CA THR A 16 4.07 2.36 4.30
C THR A 16 4.26 1.58 5.59
N LYS A 17 4.98 0.44 5.53
CA LYS A 17 5.27 -0.40 6.71
C LYS A 17 6.14 0.33 7.74
N SER A 18 7.07 1.18 7.30
CA SER A 18 7.84 2.01 8.23
C SER A 18 6.94 3.05 8.90
N LEU A 19 6.19 3.81 8.12
CA LEU A 19 5.34 4.89 8.63
C LEU A 19 4.30 4.33 9.60
N ILE A 20 3.56 3.29 9.22
CA ILE A 20 2.49 2.70 10.03
C ILE A 20 2.98 2.13 11.38
N THR A 21 4.26 1.75 11.48
CA THR A 21 4.86 1.25 12.72
C THR A 21 5.07 2.39 13.71
N ASP A 22 5.36 3.59 13.22
CA ASP A 22 5.56 4.80 14.02
C ASP A 22 4.23 5.52 14.35
N LEU A 23 3.10 5.07 13.79
CA LEU A 23 1.79 5.68 14.02
C LEU A 23 1.12 5.12 15.29
N ASP A 24 0.73 6.02 16.17
CA ASP A 24 0.06 5.79 17.45
C ASP A 24 -1.34 6.45 17.52
N HIS A 25 -1.75 7.12 16.45
CA HIS A 25 -3.03 7.83 16.36
C HIS A 25 -3.86 7.38 15.17
N GLU A 26 -5.16 7.17 15.41
CA GLU A 26 -6.13 6.77 14.38
C GLU A 26 -6.17 7.75 13.20
N SER A 27 -6.14 9.07 13.47
CA SER A 27 -6.16 10.08 12.41
C SER A 27 -4.97 9.96 11.46
N ALA A 28 -3.77 9.81 12.00
CA ALA A 28 -2.56 9.67 11.21
C ALA A 28 -2.53 8.36 10.42
N LEU A 29 -3.11 7.29 10.99
CA LEU A 29 -3.27 5.99 10.33
C LEU A 29 -4.17 6.09 9.11
N GLU A 30 -5.33 6.74 9.25
CA GLU A 30 -6.27 6.94 8.14
C GLU A 30 -5.69 7.88 7.07
N ASP A 31 -4.97 8.94 7.47
CA ASP A 31 -4.27 9.82 6.52
C ASP A 31 -3.24 9.06 5.67
N LEU A 32 -2.44 8.19 6.30
CA LEU A 32 -1.48 7.33 5.60
C LEU A 32 -2.21 6.35 4.68
N ARG A 33 -3.29 5.74 5.16
CA ARG A 33 -4.12 4.81 4.37
C ARG A 33 -4.68 5.49 3.11
N ILE A 34 -5.20 6.71 3.22
CA ILE A 34 -5.68 7.50 2.08
C ILE A 34 -4.54 7.88 1.14
N SER A 35 -3.37 8.25 1.68
CA SER A 35 -2.17 8.58 0.90
C SER A 35 -1.64 7.40 0.08
N VAL A 36 -1.83 6.16 0.55
CA VAL A 36 -1.34 4.96 -0.14
C VAL A 36 -2.43 4.28 -0.97
N LEU A 37 -3.55 3.94 -0.34
CA LEU A 37 -4.66 3.16 -0.92
C LEU A 37 -5.82 4.02 -1.46
N GLY A 38 -5.83 5.32 -1.16
CA GLY A 38 -6.90 6.21 -1.57
C GLY A 38 -6.96 6.46 -3.08
N ARG A 39 -7.97 7.22 -3.52
CA ARG A 39 -8.22 7.52 -4.94
C ARG A 39 -7.05 8.17 -5.68
N ARG A 40 -6.21 8.93 -4.96
CA ARG A 40 -4.99 9.57 -5.46
C ARG A 40 -3.74 8.99 -4.81
N GLY A 41 -3.87 7.85 -4.15
CA GLY A 41 -2.76 7.27 -3.40
C GLY A 41 -1.72 6.64 -4.30
N SER A 42 -0.50 6.53 -3.77
CA SER A 42 0.67 6.03 -4.51
C SER A 42 0.41 4.65 -5.13
N LEU A 43 -0.23 3.73 -4.40
CA LEU A 43 -0.54 2.39 -4.90
C LEU A 43 -1.63 2.42 -5.98
N THR A 44 -2.67 3.24 -5.81
CA THR A 44 -3.75 3.40 -6.80
C THR A 44 -3.25 4.01 -8.11
N LEU A 45 -2.33 4.98 -8.03
CA LEU A 45 -1.68 5.57 -9.20
C LEU A 45 -0.78 4.55 -9.90
N LEU A 46 -0.02 3.75 -9.13
CA LEU A 46 0.80 2.67 -9.66
C LEU A 46 -0.07 1.60 -10.36
N LEU A 47 -1.18 1.19 -9.74
CA LEU A 47 -2.17 0.29 -10.33
C LEU A 47 -2.74 0.80 -11.66
N ARG A 48 -2.90 2.13 -11.84
CA ARG A 48 -3.32 2.71 -13.12
C ARG A 48 -2.27 2.53 -14.21
N SER A 49 -1.00 2.74 -13.89
CA SER A 49 0.10 2.53 -14.84
C SER A 49 0.28 1.09 -15.30
N ILE A 50 -0.28 0.11 -14.58
CA ILE A 50 -0.32 -1.29 -15.03
C ILE A 50 -1.03 -1.43 -16.38
N SER A 51 -2.01 -0.58 -16.66
CA SER A 51 -2.74 -0.61 -17.93
C SER A 51 -1.86 -0.28 -19.13
N ASP A 52 -0.76 0.43 -18.91
CA ASP A 52 0.23 0.82 -19.92
C ASP A 52 1.33 -0.26 -20.12
N LEU A 53 1.37 -1.29 -19.27
CA LEU A 53 2.34 -2.38 -19.38
C LEU A 53 1.97 -3.38 -20.49
N PRO A 54 2.97 -3.98 -21.17
CA PRO A 54 2.74 -5.04 -22.14
C PRO A 54 2.14 -6.28 -21.46
N GLY A 55 1.31 -7.05 -22.18
CA GLY A 55 0.42 -8.07 -21.60
C GLY A 55 1.06 -9.11 -20.68
N ASN A 56 2.33 -9.49 -20.92
CA ASN A 56 3.09 -10.39 -20.06
C ASN A 56 3.38 -9.75 -18.69
N GLU A 57 3.96 -8.54 -18.68
CA GLU A 57 4.31 -7.84 -17.44
C GLU A 57 3.07 -7.36 -16.69
N ARG A 58 2.02 -7.00 -17.43
CA ARG A 58 0.75 -6.53 -16.88
C ARG A 58 0.13 -7.52 -15.89
N GLN A 59 0.19 -8.82 -16.18
CA GLN A 59 -0.40 -9.84 -15.32
C GLN A 59 0.39 -10.03 -14.03
N SER A 60 1.73 -10.13 -14.14
CA SER A 60 2.61 -10.23 -12.97
C SER A 60 2.52 -8.98 -12.09
N ALA A 61 2.61 -7.79 -12.69
CA ALA A 61 2.47 -6.51 -12.01
C ALA A 61 1.11 -6.35 -11.32
N GLY A 62 0.02 -6.71 -12.02
CA GLY A 62 -1.33 -6.68 -11.49
C GLY A 62 -1.52 -7.62 -10.30
N SER A 63 -0.96 -8.83 -10.39
CA SER A 63 -0.99 -9.80 -9.28
C SER A 63 -0.25 -9.26 -8.06
N SER A 64 1.01 -8.84 -8.22
CA SER A 64 1.83 -8.29 -7.13
C SER A 64 1.19 -7.05 -6.49
N ALA A 65 0.61 -6.15 -7.28
CA ALA A 65 -0.03 -4.95 -6.77
C ALA A 65 -1.35 -5.23 -6.04
N ASN A 66 -2.14 -6.21 -6.49
CA ASN A 66 -3.32 -6.64 -5.76
C ASN A 66 -2.96 -7.34 -4.44
N ILE A 67 -1.92 -8.18 -4.45
CA ILE A 67 -1.41 -8.83 -3.23
C ILE A 67 -0.97 -7.77 -2.23
N LEU A 68 -0.10 -6.84 -2.63
CA LEU A 68 0.36 -5.77 -1.76
C LEU A 68 -0.80 -4.90 -1.25
N LYS A 69 -1.79 -4.61 -2.11
CA LYS A 69 -2.98 -3.85 -1.71
C LYS A 69 -3.73 -4.54 -0.58
N SER A 70 -3.94 -5.85 -0.69
CA SER A 70 -4.58 -6.64 0.36
C SER A 70 -3.73 -6.71 1.62
N GLU A 71 -2.42 -6.95 1.51
CA GLU A 71 -1.51 -6.98 2.67
C GLU A 71 -1.52 -5.65 3.42
N LEU A 72 -1.36 -4.53 2.71
CA LEU A 72 -1.40 -3.20 3.33
C LEU A 72 -2.77 -2.92 3.96
N ALA A 73 -3.87 -3.27 3.29
CA ALA A 73 -5.21 -3.09 3.86
C ALA A 73 -5.38 -3.87 5.17
N THR A 74 -4.92 -5.13 5.22
CA THR A 74 -4.92 -5.91 6.45
C THR A 74 -4.04 -5.28 7.52
N PHE A 75 -2.84 -4.80 7.15
CA PHE A 75 -1.92 -4.17 8.09
C PHE A 75 -2.49 -2.87 8.70
N PHE A 76 -3.21 -2.08 7.89
CA PHE A 76 -3.98 -0.92 8.37
C PHE A 76 -5.08 -1.32 9.33
N ASP A 77 -5.89 -2.33 9.00
CA ASP A 77 -6.96 -2.79 9.88
C ASP A 77 -6.42 -3.36 11.20
N GLU A 78 -5.29 -4.07 11.17
CA GLU A 78 -4.61 -4.59 12.36
C GLU A 78 -4.07 -3.46 13.23
N LYS A 79 -3.35 -2.49 12.65
CA LYS A 79 -2.85 -1.34 13.41
C LYS A 79 -3.96 -0.47 13.96
N LEU A 80 -5.06 -0.30 13.23
CA LEU A 80 -6.23 0.42 13.73
C LEU A 80 -6.81 -0.25 14.96
N LYS A 81 -7.00 -1.58 14.91
CA LYS A 81 -7.47 -2.35 16.06
C LYS A 81 -6.51 -2.25 17.24
N GLU A 82 -5.21 -2.29 17.00
CA GLU A 82 -4.20 -2.15 18.06
C GLU A 82 -4.33 -0.79 18.76
N ILE A 83 -4.35 0.31 18.00
CA ILE A 83 -4.50 1.68 18.51
C ILE A 83 -5.81 1.85 19.29
N VAL A 84 -6.92 1.36 18.73
CA VAL A 84 -8.24 1.45 19.37
C VAL A 84 -8.30 0.60 20.64
N SER A 85 -7.74 -0.62 20.63
CA SER A 85 -7.74 -1.50 21.82
C SER A 85 -6.83 -0.99 22.95
N LEU A 86 -5.79 -0.22 22.63
CA LEU A 86 -4.90 0.40 23.61
C LEU A 86 -5.49 1.67 24.24
N SER A 87 -6.60 2.20 23.68
CA SER A 87 -7.26 3.42 24.14
C SER A 87 -8.53 3.20 24.98
N GLU A 88 -8.85 1.94 25.33
CA GLU A 88 -9.87 1.55 26.32
C GLU A 88 -9.26 1.19 27.69
#